data_AF-A0AAQ0RVZ2-F1
#
_entry.id   AF-A0AAQ0RVZ2-F1
#
_cell.length_a   1.000
_cell.length_b   1.000
_cell.length_c   1.000
_cell.angle_alpha   90.00
_cell.angle_beta   90.00
_cell.angle_gamma   90.00
#
_symmetry.space_group_name_H-M   'P 1'
#
loop_
_entity.id
_entity.type
_entity.pdbx_description
1 polymer ?
#
loop_
_entity_poly.entity_id
_entity_poly.type
_entity_poly.pdbx_seq_one_letter_code
_entity_poly.pdbx_strand_id
1 'polypeptide(L)'
;MAEFKETDEILRDSVRNISFYNAYKIQEHSSRENDIHDESQNLINLNEESKLNEIDNNYNKDSLDESYGNMNKQEQLNKYKELYTMQEHYYMYNVQNDSSQDFYITQNQLKTLKELDYLEKNVLTDQEKYQSQFEANQNILNQDNLNKKLDETKNEYQQQSQILFQNSNTDKENFEELQDETKSILANKKVLDNNDEFIKNNKDDLILINQTEEEKLDRKRKEAREVEKLQSKDIMWKIVEEQGKNSQYLTEEGEQTLDARTNADNIQRQISTNNSAQYSQSQISRNTSYTNAYSSLQHSQRVSNANVTQQQEDQYQEKQQEQKDDNIQEKEQKQQRHRGMSL
;
A
#
# COMPACT_ATOMS: atom_id res chain seq x y z
N MET A 1 -21.79 -20.19 -34.22
CA MET A 1 -22.41 -19.45 -33.08
C MET A 1 -21.85 -19.85 -31.71
N ALA A 2 -21.23 -21.04 -31.57
CA ALA A 2 -20.48 -21.42 -30.36
C ALA A 2 -19.06 -20.85 -30.34
N GLU A 3 -18.31 -20.89 -31.45
CA GLU A 3 -16.94 -20.36 -31.55
C GLU A 3 -16.81 -18.87 -31.17
N PHE A 4 -17.78 -18.03 -31.58
CA PHE A 4 -17.77 -16.59 -31.23
C PHE A 4 -17.94 -16.30 -29.73
N LYS A 5 -18.47 -17.24 -28.93
CA LYS A 5 -18.60 -17.04 -27.47
C LYS A 5 -17.32 -17.36 -26.72
N GLU A 6 -16.59 -18.38 -27.18
CA GLU A 6 -15.33 -18.82 -26.60
C GLU A 6 -14.23 -17.77 -26.80
N THR A 7 -14.18 -17.14 -27.99
CA THR A 7 -13.25 -16.02 -28.25
C THR A 7 -13.54 -14.80 -27.36
N ASP A 8 -14.82 -14.44 -27.15
CA ASP A 8 -15.18 -13.29 -26.30
C ASP A 8 -14.88 -13.55 -24.81
N GLU A 9 -14.98 -14.80 -24.36
CA GLU A 9 -14.63 -15.20 -22.98
C GLU A 9 -13.12 -15.18 -22.75
N ILE A 10 -12.33 -15.75 -23.67
CA ILE A 10 -10.87 -15.68 -23.63
C ILE A 10 -10.40 -14.23 -23.64
N LEU A 11 -10.99 -13.36 -24.48
CA LEU A 11 -10.62 -11.94 -24.52
C LEU A 11 -10.94 -11.21 -23.21
N ARG A 12 -12.11 -11.46 -22.63
CA ARG A 12 -12.49 -10.86 -21.33
C ARG A 12 -11.60 -11.37 -20.21
N ASP A 13 -11.26 -12.65 -20.19
CA ASP A 13 -10.38 -13.22 -19.19
C ASP A 13 -8.94 -12.75 -19.38
N SER A 14 -8.47 -12.57 -20.63
CA SER A 14 -7.22 -11.89 -20.92
C SER A 14 -7.23 -10.48 -20.37
N VAL A 15 -8.25 -9.66 -20.62
CA VAL A 15 -8.28 -8.28 -20.08
C VAL A 15 -8.42 -8.26 -18.56
N ARG A 16 -9.16 -9.20 -17.96
CA ARG A 16 -9.13 -9.39 -16.50
C ARG A 16 -7.70 -9.70 -16.04
N ASN A 17 -6.99 -10.50 -16.79
CA ASN A 17 -5.63 -10.89 -16.46
C ASN A 17 -4.58 -9.91 -17.00
N ILE A 18 -4.95 -8.71 -17.51
CA ILE A 18 -3.99 -7.76 -18.09
C ILE A 18 -4.25 -6.32 -17.61
N SER A 19 -3.16 -5.55 -17.52
CA SER A 19 -3.12 -4.09 -17.44
C SER A 19 -3.92 -3.51 -16.26
N PHE A 20 -5.08 -2.92 -16.54
CA PHE A 20 -5.80 -2.10 -15.55
C PHE A 20 -6.66 -2.93 -14.60
N TYR A 21 -7.16 -4.11 -15.02
CA TYR A 21 -7.95 -4.96 -14.12
C TYR A 21 -7.10 -5.58 -13.03
N ASN A 22 -5.91 -6.12 -13.35
CA ASN A 22 -5.04 -6.70 -12.32
C ASN A 22 -4.51 -5.63 -11.36
N ALA A 23 -4.13 -4.46 -11.88
CA ALA A 23 -3.81 -3.31 -11.02
C ALA A 23 -4.98 -3.02 -10.05
N TYR A 24 -6.22 -3.07 -10.53
CA TYR A 24 -7.43 -2.90 -9.72
C TYR A 24 -7.73 -4.08 -8.76
N LYS A 25 -7.54 -5.34 -9.16
CA LYS A 25 -7.72 -6.51 -8.29
C LYS A 25 -6.72 -6.52 -7.14
N ILE A 26 -5.46 -6.18 -7.43
CA ILE A 26 -4.40 -5.97 -6.42
C ILE A 26 -4.78 -4.80 -5.50
N GLN A 27 -5.42 -3.76 -6.03
CA GLN A 27 -5.90 -2.61 -5.26
C GLN A 27 -6.97 -3.02 -4.21
N GLU A 28 -7.89 -3.92 -4.55
CA GLU A 28 -9.05 -4.21 -3.69
C GLU A 28 -8.93 -5.48 -2.84
N HIS A 29 -8.34 -6.56 -3.35
CA HIS A 29 -8.66 -7.89 -2.81
C HIS A 29 -7.53 -8.92 -2.69
N SER A 30 -6.32 -8.71 -3.21
CA SER A 30 -5.27 -9.74 -3.07
C SER A 30 -3.89 -9.15 -2.82
N SER A 31 -3.29 -9.55 -1.68
CA SER A 31 -1.84 -9.57 -1.54
C SER A 31 -1.28 -10.55 -2.59
N ARG A 32 -0.09 -10.28 -3.12
CA ARG A 32 0.62 -11.19 -4.04
C ARG A 32 0.93 -12.54 -3.38
N GLU A 33 0.74 -12.66 -2.07
CA GLU A 33 0.86 -13.89 -1.29
C GLU A 33 0.12 -15.09 -1.88
N ASN A 34 -1.09 -14.92 -2.41
CA ASN A 34 -1.83 -16.04 -3.01
C ASN A 34 -1.16 -16.50 -4.31
N ASP A 35 -0.84 -15.57 -5.21
CA ASP A 35 -0.16 -15.88 -6.46
C ASP A 35 1.23 -16.52 -6.19
N ILE A 36 1.95 -16.02 -5.18
CA ILE A 36 3.22 -16.61 -4.73
C ILE A 36 3.01 -18.04 -4.24
N HIS A 37 1.95 -18.27 -3.46
CA HIS A 37 1.62 -19.60 -2.97
C HIS A 37 1.31 -20.56 -4.12
N ASP A 38 0.49 -20.14 -5.08
CA ASP A 38 0.08 -20.94 -6.22
C ASP A 38 1.29 -21.32 -7.09
N GLU A 39 2.16 -20.36 -7.42
CA GLU A 39 3.39 -20.67 -8.17
C GLU A 39 4.39 -21.53 -7.38
N SER A 40 4.42 -21.39 -6.05
CA SER A 40 5.22 -22.28 -5.20
C SER A 40 4.68 -23.71 -5.24
N GLN A 41 3.36 -23.90 -5.22
CA GLN A 41 2.73 -25.21 -5.38
C GLN A 41 2.99 -25.80 -6.77
N ASN A 42 2.99 -24.99 -7.83
CA ASN A 42 3.35 -25.44 -9.17
C ASN A 42 4.77 -26.01 -9.22
N LEU A 43 5.76 -25.34 -8.61
CA LEU A 43 7.12 -25.88 -8.52
C LEU A 43 7.21 -27.19 -7.72
N ILE A 44 6.45 -27.30 -6.62
CA ILE A 44 6.36 -28.55 -5.85
C ILE A 44 5.79 -29.68 -6.72
N ASN A 45 4.73 -29.41 -7.47
CA ASN A 45 4.10 -30.39 -8.38
C ASN A 45 5.03 -30.83 -9.52
N LEU A 46 5.97 -29.97 -9.92
CA LEU A 46 7.03 -30.30 -10.87
C LEU A 46 8.21 -31.07 -10.25
N ASN A 47 8.17 -31.36 -8.94
CA ASN A 47 9.23 -31.98 -8.14
C ASN A 47 10.50 -31.10 -8.01
N GLU A 48 10.34 -29.78 -8.00
CA GLU A 48 11.44 -28.80 -7.98
C GLU A 48 11.55 -28.07 -6.62
N GLU A 49 11.30 -28.79 -5.51
CA GLU A 49 11.37 -28.26 -4.14
C GLU A 49 12.74 -27.68 -3.79
N SER A 50 13.83 -28.26 -4.31
CA SER A 50 15.19 -27.74 -4.10
C SER A 50 15.36 -26.34 -4.69
N LYS A 51 14.83 -26.11 -5.90
CA LYS A 51 14.85 -24.81 -6.58
C LYS A 51 13.92 -23.81 -5.90
N LEU A 52 12.76 -24.25 -5.39
CA LEU A 52 11.90 -23.39 -4.56
C LEU A 52 12.65 -22.89 -3.32
N ASN A 53 13.33 -23.78 -2.59
CA ASN A 53 14.13 -23.40 -1.43
C ASN A 53 15.27 -22.43 -1.78
N GLU A 54 15.92 -22.63 -2.93
CA GLU A 54 16.94 -21.71 -3.44
C GLU A 54 16.35 -20.30 -3.69
N ILE A 55 15.19 -20.23 -4.34
CA ILE A 55 14.46 -18.97 -4.57
C ILE A 55 14.05 -18.34 -3.24
N ASP A 56 13.51 -19.11 -2.29
CA ASP A 56 13.13 -18.59 -0.99
C ASP A 56 14.30 -17.96 -0.23
N ASN A 57 15.50 -18.54 -0.35
CA ASN A 57 16.71 -17.99 0.23
C ASN A 57 17.20 -16.74 -0.51
N ASN A 58 17.25 -16.77 -1.83
CA ASN A 58 17.76 -15.65 -2.65
C ASN A 58 16.81 -14.44 -2.66
N TYR A 59 15.52 -14.65 -2.38
CA TYR A 59 14.49 -13.61 -2.36
C TYR A 59 13.90 -13.46 -0.96
N ASN A 60 14.70 -13.75 0.07
CA ASN A 60 14.33 -13.43 1.45
C ASN A 60 14.45 -11.93 1.71
N LYS A 61 13.89 -11.48 2.84
CA LYS A 61 13.86 -10.05 3.19
C LYS A 61 15.26 -9.43 3.23
N ASP A 62 16.24 -10.09 3.84
CA ASP A 62 17.58 -9.51 4.04
C ASP A 62 18.30 -9.32 2.70
N SER A 63 18.20 -10.29 1.79
CA SER A 63 18.77 -10.20 0.44
C SER A 63 18.12 -9.08 -0.39
N LEU A 64 16.79 -8.94 -0.28
CA LEU A 64 16.06 -7.88 -0.99
C LEU A 64 16.29 -6.50 -0.37
N ASP A 65 16.41 -6.40 0.96
CA ASP A 65 16.81 -5.18 1.68
C ASP A 65 18.19 -4.70 1.18
N GLU A 66 19.16 -5.61 1.03
CA GLU A 66 20.48 -5.27 0.49
C GLU A 66 20.42 -4.84 -0.98
N SER A 67 19.75 -5.62 -1.83
CA SER A 67 19.64 -5.35 -3.26
C SER A 67 18.99 -3.99 -3.54
N TYR A 68 17.80 -3.76 -2.98
CA TYR A 68 17.05 -2.52 -3.21
C TYR A 68 17.56 -1.34 -2.39
N GLY A 69 18.21 -1.58 -1.25
CA GLY A 69 18.86 -0.53 -0.45
C GLY A 69 20.04 0.12 -1.17
N ASN A 70 20.70 -0.60 -2.08
CA ASN A 70 21.80 -0.08 -2.91
C ASN A 70 21.33 0.67 -4.17
N MET A 71 20.06 0.53 -4.55
CA MET A 71 19.48 1.23 -5.70
C MET A 71 18.99 2.62 -5.30
N ASN A 72 19.16 3.58 -6.20
CA ASN A 72 18.50 4.88 -6.04
C ASN A 72 16.99 4.77 -6.36
N LYS A 73 16.23 5.80 -5.97
CA LYS A 73 14.77 5.77 -6.12
C LYS A 73 14.29 5.61 -7.57
N GLN A 74 14.99 6.19 -8.54
CA GLN A 74 14.64 6.06 -9.94
C GLN A 74 14.89 4.63 -10.45
N GLU A 75 15.98 4.00 -10.02
CA GLU A 75 16.29 2.60 -10.33
C GLU A 75 15.24 1.66 -9.76
N GLN A 76 14.84 1.85 -8.49
CA GLN A 76 13.78 1.08 -7.84
C GLN A 76 12.46 1.18 -8.62
N LEU A 77 12.06 2.40 -9.04
CA LEU A 77 10.84 2.63 -9.82
C LEU A 77 10.91 1.99 -11.21
N ASN A 78 12.05 2.08 -11.88
CA ASN A 78 12.23 1.46 -13.19
C ASN A 78 12.19 -0.08 -13.09
N LYS A 79 12.85 -0.66 -12.08
CA LYS A 79 12.82 -2.10 -11.82
C LYS A 79 11.40 -2.58 -11.51
N TYR A 80 10.67 -1.84 -10.69
CA TYR A 80 9.27 -2.13 -10.40
C TYR A 80 8.42 -2.17 -11.67
N LYS A 81 8.55 -1.17 -12.56
CA LYS A 81 7.80 -1.14 -13.83
C LYS A 81 8.12 -2.33 -14.72
N GLU A 82 9.39 -2.71 -14.80
CA GLU A 82 9.82 -3.87 -15.59
C GLU A 82 9.20 -5.17 -15.06
N LEU A 83 9.34 -5.42 -13.75
CA LEU A 83 8.77 -6.59 -13.09
C LEU A 83 7.25 -6.64 -13.27
N TYR A 84 6.58 -5.51 -13.06
CA TYR A 84 5.13 -5.41 -13.19
C TYR A 84 4.69 -5.70 -14.62
N THR A 85 5.39 -5.14 -15.62
CA THR A 85 5.11 -5.38 -17.04
C THR A 85 5.22 -6.86 -17.38
N MET A 86 6.29 -7.52 -16.94
CA MET A 86 6.45 -8.96 -17.18
C MET A 86 5.39 -9.79 -16.45
N GLN A 87 4.97 -9.39 -15.26
CA GLN A 87 3.90 -10.07 -14.53
C GLN A 87 2.58 -10.06 -15.30
N GLU A 88 2.21 -8.92 -15.89
CA GLU A 88 1.02 -8.82 -16.75
C GLU A 88 1.13 -9.69 -18.01
N HIS A 89 2.34 -9.85 -18.57
CA HIS A 89 2.57 -10.78 -19.67
C HIS A 89 2.43 -12.25 -19.27
N TYR A 90 2.84 -12.65 -18.06
CA TYR A 90 2.58 -14.02 -17.59
C TYR A 90 1.08 -14.27 -17.43
N TYR A 91 0.37 -13.33 -16.82
CA TYR A 91 -1.08 -13.46 -16.66
C TYR A 91 -1.81 -13.58 -18.00
N MET A 92 -1.41 -12.81 -19.02
CA MET A 92 -1.94 -12.97 -20.39
C MET A 92 -1.64 -14.34 -20.98
N TYR A 93 -0.39 -14.79 -20.87
CA TYR A 93 0.06 -16.07 -21.40
C TYR A 93 -0.74 -17.22 -20.78
N ASN A 94 -0.98 -17.13 -19.47
CA ASN A 94 -1.70 -18.14 -18.68
C ASN A 94 -3.19 -18.28 -19.06
N VAL A 95 -3.76 -17.29 -19.76
CA VAL A 95 -5.16 -17.38 -20.23
C VAL A 95 -5.31 -18.39 -21.35
N GLN A 96 -4.31 -18.50 -22.22
CA GLN A 96 -4.35 -19.39 -23.38
C GLN A 96 -3.46 -20.62 -23.21
N ASN A 97 -2.54 -20.58 -22.26
CA ASN A 97 -1.55 -21.61 -22.03
C ASN A 97 -1.55 -21.99 -20.55
N ASP A 98 -1.37 -23.27 -20.24
CA ASP A 98 -1.14 -23.68 -18.87
C ASP A 98 0.36 -23.60 -18.55
N SER A 99 0.79 -22.53 -17.90
CA SER A 99 2.19 -22.34 -17.50
C SER A 99 2.61 -23.22 -16.33
N SER A 100 1.67 -23.80 -15.57
CA SER A 100 1.97 -24.60 -14.38
C SER A 100 2.86 -25.82 -14.68
N GLN A 101 2.88 -26.24 -15.95
CA GLN A 101 3.67 -27.37 -16.44
C GLN A 101 5.07 -26.97 -16.97
N ASP A 102 5.37 -25.68 -17.10
CA ASP A 102 6.64 -25.17 -17.64
C ASP A 102 7.51 -24.59 -16.52
N PHE A 103 8.47 -25.39 -16.06
CA PHE A 103 9.34 -25.06 -14.92
C PHE A 103 9.95 -23.65 -15.00
N TYR A 104 10.50 -23.25 -16.15
CA TYR A 104 11.20 -21.97 -16.25
C TYR A 104 10.23 -20.78 -16.29
N ILE A 105 9.03 -20.96 -16.84
CA ILE A 105 7.98 -19.92 -16.77
C ILE A 105 7.50 -19.77 -15.33
N THR A 106 7.13 -20.87 -14.66
CA THR A 106 6.72 -20.89 -13.24
C THR A 106 7.78 -20.26 -12.34
N GLN A 107 9.05 -20.65 -12.53
CA GLN A 107 10.17 -20.11 -11.77
C GLN A 107 10.30 -18.59 -11.95
N ASN A 108 10.26 -18.11 -13.19
CA ASN A 108 10.43 -16.68 -13.47
C ASN A 108 9.25 -15.86 -12.94
N GLN A 109 8.03 -16.39 -13.04
CA GLN A 109 6.83 -15.76 -12.50
C GLN A 109 6.92 -15.67 -10.97
N LEU A 110 7.32 -16.74 -10.28
CA LEU A 110 7.50 -16.73 -8.82
C LEU A 110 8.55 -15.71 -8.36
N LYS A 111 9.71 -15.65 -9.01
CA LYS A 111 10.76 -14.65 -8.74
C LYS A 111 10.19 -13.23 -8.89
N THR A 112 9.50 -12.98 -10.01
CA THR A 112 8.86 -11.69 -10.30
C THR A 112 7.85 -11.30 -9.22
N LEU A 113 6.98 -12.23 -8.81
CA LEU A 113 5.98 -12.00 -7.77
C LEU A 113 6.59 -11.68 -6.40
N LYS A 114 7.64 -12.40 -5.99
CA LYS A 114 8.35 -12.16 -4.73
C LYS A 114 8.99 -10.78 -4.68
N GLU A 115 9.66 -10.36 -5.75
CA GLU A 115 10.26 -9.03 -5.82
C GLU A 115 9.20 -7.93 -5.81
N LEU A 116 8.11 -8.10 -6.57
CA LEU A 116 7.00 -7.15 -6.58
C LEU A 116 6.34 -7.03 -5.20
N ASP A 117 6.10 -8.14 -4.52
CA ASP A 117 5.52 -8.15 -3.17
C ASP A 117 6.40 -7.39 -2.18
N TYR A 118 7.70 -7.62 -2.24
CA TYR A 118 8.66 -6.92 -1.40
C TYR A 118 8.70 -5.41 -1.69
N LEU A 119 8.80 -5.02 -2.97
CA LEU A 119 8.84 -3.61 -3.39
C LEU A 119 7.58 -2.85 -2.95
N GLU A 120 6.41 -3.46 -3.13
CA GLU A 120 5.12 -2.86 -2.77
C GLU A 120 4.91 -2.73 -1.27
N LYS A 121 5.48 -3.64 -0.47
CA LYS A 121 5.35 -3.62 1.00
C LYS A 121 6.40 -2.74 1.70
N ASN A 122 7.60 -2.62 1.12
CA ASN A 122 8.76 -2.10 1.85
C ASN A 122 9.46 -0.91 1.18
N VAL A 123 9.34 -0.73 -0.14
CA VAL A 123 10.18 0.23 -0.88
C VAL A 123 9.38 1.39 -1.48
N LEU A 124 8.21 1.11 -2.03
CA LEU A 124 7.38 2.10 -2.70
C LEU A 124 6.30 2.66 -1.78
N THR A 125 5.96 3.94 -1.94
CA THR A 125 4.69 4.46 -1.43
C THR A 125 3.54 3.99 -2.30
N ASP A 126 2.31 4.06 -1.78
CA ASP A 126 1.10 3.74 -2.54
C ASP A 126 1.01 4.60 -3.81
N GLN A 127 1.23 5.93 -3.73
CA GLN A 127 1.28 6.78 -4.91
C GLN A 127 2.31 6.33 -5.96
N GLU A 128 3.53 5.99 -5.53
CA GLU A 128 4.61 5.57 -6.44
C GLU A 128 4.30 4.24 -7.13
N LYS A 129 3.77 3.28 -6.36
CA LYS A 129 3.24 2.02 -6.85
C LYS A 129 2.20 2.27 -7.93
N TYR A 130 1.14 3.01 -7.62
CA TYR A 130 0.02 3.22 -8.55
C TYR A 130 0.42 4.03 -9.79
N GLN A 131 1.28 5.04 -9.63
CA GLN A 131 1.77 5.81 -10.76
C GLN A 131 2.60 4.91 -11.69
N SER A 132 3.43 4.04 -11.13
CA SER A 132 4.26 3.12 -11.92
C SER A 132 3.44 2.03 -12.62
N GLN A 133 2.44 1.46 -11.94
CA GLN A 133 1.49 0.51 -12.55
C GLN A 133 0.74 1.17 -13.70
N PHE A 134 0.24 2.40 -13.50
CA PHE A 134 -0.43 3.16 -14.56
C PHE A 134 0.48 3.35 -15.78
N GLU A 135 1.72 3.78 -15.58
CA GLU A 135 2.69 3.96 -16.67
C GLU A 135 3.06 2.64 -17.37
N ALA A 136 3.18 1.54 -16.64
CA ALA A 136 3.42 0.22 -17.23
C ALA A 136 2.23 -0.23 -18.09
N ASN A 137 1.00 -0.07 -17.58
CA ASN A 137 -0.24 -0.48 -18.24
C ASN A 137 -0.52 0.27 -19.54
N GLN A 138 -0.14 1.54 -19.64
CA GLN A 138 -0.22 2.28 -20.90
C GLN A 138 0.62 1.65 -22.01
N ASN A 139 1.66 0.89 -21.65
CA ASN A 139 2.63 0.35 -22.58
C ASN A 139 2.43 -1.15 -22.88
N ILE A 140 1.74 -1.91 -22.03
CA ILE A 140 1.59 -3.38 -22.17
C ILE A 140 0.85 -3.79 -23.45
N LEU A 141 -0.21 -3.08 -23.81
CA LEU A 141 -0.95 -3.33 -25.07
C LEU A 141 -0.40 -2.54 -26.26
N ASN A 142 0.65 -1.73 -26.05
CA ASN A 142 1.27 -0.98 -27.13
C ASN A 142 2.28 -1.87 -27.87
N GLN A 143 1.92 -2.21 -29.10
CA GLN A 143 2.69 -3.13 -29.94
C GLN A 143 4.13 -2.66 -30.22
N ASP A 144 4.40 -1.36 -30.29
CA ASP A 144 5.76 -0.86 -30.50
C ASP A 144 6.63 -1.11 -29.27
N ASN A 145 6.06 -0.97 -28.06
CA ASN A 145 6.77 -1.26 -26.82
C ASN A 145 6.97 -2.75 -26.62
N LEU A 146 5.97 -3.58 -26.97
CA LEU A 146 6.10 -5.04 -26.92
C LEU A 146 7.19 -5.52 -27.87
N ASN A 147 7.20 -5.04 -29.12
CA ASN A 147 8.25 -5.35 -30.09
C ASN A 147 9.63 -4.96 -29.57
N LYS A 148 9.74 -3.77 -28.95
CA LYS A 148 10.99 -3.33 -28.34
C LYS A 148 11.44 -4.28 -27.22
N LYS A 149 10.53 -4.70 -26.32
CA LYS A 149 10.87 -5.63 -25.23
C LYS A 149 11.24 -7.01 -25.78
N LEU A 150 10.55 -7.47 -26.82
CA LEU A 150 10.82 -8.73 -27.50
C LEU A 150 12.21 -8.71 -28.16
N ASP A 151 12.58 -7.61 -28.81
CA ASP A 151 13.92 -7.40 -29.36
C ASP A 151 15.00 -7.35 -28.27
N GLU A 152 14.75 -6.66 -27.15
CA GLU A 152 15.63 -6.64 -25.98
C GLU A 152 15.87 -8.06 -25.44
N THR A 153 14.81 -8.82 -25.15
CA THR A 153 14.90 -10.21 -24.64
C THR A 153 15.52 -11.16 -25.67
N LYS A 154 15.28 -10.96 -26.97
CA LYS A 154 15.92 -11.74 -28.03
C LYS A 154 17.42 -11.48 -28.09
N ASN A 155 17.85 -10.23 -27.95
CA ASN A 155 19.27 -9.88 -27.91
C ASN A 155 19.94 -10.45 -26.67
N GLU A 156 19.30 -10.38 -25.51
CA GLU A 156 19.76 -10.98 -24.25
C GLU A 156 19.95 -12.49 -24.39
N TYR A 157 18.94 -13.20 -24.95
CA TYR A 157 19.03 -14.63 -25.22
C TYR A 157 20.21 -14.97 -26.15
N GLN A 158 20.43 -14.17 -27.20
CA GLN A 158 21.54 -14.39 -28.13
C GLN A 158 22.89 -14.21 -27.46
N GLN A 159 23.05 -13.17 -26.64
CA GLN A 159 24.28 -12.92 -25.88
C GLN A 159 24.55 -14.06 -24.90
N GLN A 160 23.53 -14.47 -24.13
CA GLN A 160 23.69 -15.54 -23.15
C GLN A 160 23.98 -16.89 -23.81
N SER A 161 23.34 -17.17 -24.94
CA SER A 161 23.62 -18.39 -25.72
C SER A 161 25.07 -18.42 -26.24
N GLN A 162 25.63 -17.27 -26.60
CA GLN A 162 27.05 -17.17 -26.99
C GLN A 162 27.98 -17.41 -25.79
N ILE A 163 27.66 -16.85 -24.63
CA ILE A 163 28.41 -17.07 -23.39
C ILE A 163 28.39 -18.55 -23.02
N LEU A 164 27.22 -19.20 -23.03
CA LEU A 164 27.07 -20.62 -22.77
C LEU A 164 27.90 -21.48 -23.75
N PHE A 165 27.87 -21.14 -25.04
CA PHE A 165 28.64 -21.84 -26.05
C PHE A 165 30.16 -21.69 -25.84
N GLN A 166 30.63 -20.49 -25.52
CA GLN A 166 32.05 -20.23 -25.26
C GLN A 166 32.55 -20.93 -23.99
N ASN A 167 31.67 -21.13 -23.02
CA ASN A 167 31.96 -21.80 -21.75
C ASN A 167 31.55 -23.29 -21.75
N SER A 168 31.32 -23.90 -22.91
CA SER A 168 30.89 -25.31 -22.97
C SER A 168 31.89 -26.32 -22.41
N ASN A 169 33.14 -25.88 -22.14
CA ASN A 169 34.23 -26.70 -21.63
C ASN A 169 34.69 -26.29 -20.21
N THR A 170 33.99 -25.38 -19.53
CA THR A 170 34.29 -25.00 -18.14
C THR A 170 33.77 -26.03 -17.13
N ASP A 171 34.09 -25.83 -15.85
CA ASP A 171 33.61 -26.67 -14.74
C ASP A 171 32.09 -26.88 -14.79
N LYS A 172 31.66 -28.07 -14.41
CA LYS A 172 30.30 -28.58 -14.62
C LYS A 172 29.23 -27.72 -13.93
N GLU A 173 29.48 -27.24 -12.71
CA GLU A 173 28.54 -26.37 -11.96
C GLU A 173 28.31 -25.04 -12.69
N ASN A 174 29.37 -24.34 -13.08
CA ASN A 174 29.26 -23.07 -13.83
C ASN A 174 28.51 -23.25 -15.15
N PHE A 175 28.69 -24.38 -15.82
CA PHE A 175 27.97 -24.68 -17.06
C PHE A 175 26.47 -24.90 -16.84
N GLU A 176 26.09 -25.61 -15.76
CA GLU A 176 24.68 -25.84 -15.40
C GLU A 176 23.97 -24.53 -15.04
N GLU A 177 24.61 -23.64 -14.28
CA GLU A 177 24.07 -22.31 -13.97
C GLU A 177 23.85 -21.46 -15.22
N LEU A 178 24.83 -21.41 -16.13
CA LEU A 178 24.69 -20.70 -17.41
C LEU A 178 23.58 -21.29 -18.28
N GLN A 179 23.38 -22.62 -18.22
CA GLN A 179 22.31 -23.29 -18.94
C GLN A 179 20.94 -22.92 -18.38
N ASP A 180 20.79 -22.90 -17.05
CA ASP A 180 19.56 -22.49 -16.37
C ASP A 180 19.21 -21.02 -16.67
N GLU A 181 20.19 -20.12 -16.64
CA GLU A 181 20.01 -18.72 -17.01
C GLU A 181 19.55 -18.57 -18.47
N THR A 182 20.20 -19.30 -19.40
CA THR A 182 19.81 -19.28 -20.83
C THR A 182 18.37 -19.75 -21.05
N LYS A 183 17.96 -20.82 -20.36
CA LYS A 183 16.59 -21.36 -20.46
C LYS A 183 15.56 -20.45 -19.79
N SER A 184 15.92 -19.79 -18.69
CA SER A 184 15.11 -18.76 -18.05
C SER A 184 14.82 -17.59 -19.01
N ILE A 185 15.83 -17.08 -19.72
CA ILE A 185 15.63 -16.02 -20.72
C ILE A 185 14.76 -16.52 -21.90
N LEU A 186 14.98 -17.76 -22.35
CA LEU A 186 14.17 -18.38 -23.41
C LEU A 186 12.69 -18.51 -23.01
N ALA A 187 12.40 -18.82 -21.75
CA ALA A 187 11.05 -18.88 -21.22
C ALA A 187 10.35 -17.52 -21.29
N ASN A 188 11.02 -16.43 -20.90
CA ASN A 188 10.49 -15.07 -21.05
C ASN A 188 10.21 -14.73 -22.51
N LYS A 189 11.15 -15.09 -23.40
CA LYS A 189 10.98 -14.90 -24.84
C LYS A 189 9.74 -15.64 -25.35
N LYS A 190 9.55 -16.91 -24.95
CA LYS A 190 8.39 -17.73 -25.33
C LYS A 190 7.07 -17.08 -24.87
N VAL A 191 7.03 -16.54 -23.65
CA VAL A 191 5.87 -15.80 -23.13
C VAL A 191 5.57 -14.58 -24.01
N LEU A 192 6.58 -13.75 -24.28
CA LEU A 192 6.43 -12.53 -25.08
C LEU A 192 6.05 -12.82 -26.55
N ASP A 193 6.63 -13.84 -27.18
CA ASP A 193 6.31 -14.23 -28.56
C ASP A 193 4.83 -14.62 -28.71
N ASN A 194 4.31 -15.48 -27.81
CA ASN A 194 2.91 -15.90 -27.84
C ASN A 194 1.96 -14.72 -27.60
N ASN A 195 2.36 -13.86 -26.68
CA ASN A 195 1.62 -12.66 -26.32
C ASN A 195 1.58 -11.61 -27.45
N ASP A 196 2.65 -11.43 -28.23
CA ASP A 196 2.62 -10.55 -29.40
C ASP A 196 1.64 -11.04 -30.45
N GLU A 197 1.63 -12.34 -30.74
CA GLU A 197 0.67 -12.92 -31.68
C GLU A 197 -0.77 -12.72 -31.18
N PHE A 198 -1.03 -12.98 -29.90
CA PHE A 198 -2.34 -12.77 -29.30
C PHE A 198 -2.79 -11.30 -29.34
N ILE A 199 -1.93 -10.37 -28.92
CA ILE A 199 -2.25 -8.93 -28.94
C ILE A 199 -2.49 -8.46 -30.36
N LYS A 200 -1.64 -8.86 -31.31
CA LYS A 200 -1.78 -8.48 -32.72
C LYS A 200 -3.13 -8.90 -33.30
N ASN A 201 -3.57 -10.11 -32.98
CA ASN A 201 -4.80 -10.69 -33.51
C ASN A 201 -6.05 -10.08 -32.88
N ASN A 202 -5.94 -9.50 -31.67
CA ASN A 202 -7.08 -9.04 -30.87
C ASN A 202 -6.98 -7.56 -30.44
N LYS A 203 -6.12 -6.79 -31.11
CA LYS A 203 -5.69 -5.46 -30.69
C LYS A 203 -6.84 -4.50 -30.38
N ASP A 204 -7.79 -4.37 -31.31
CA ASP A 204 -8.85 -3.36 -31.20
C ASP A 204 -9.81 -3.68 -30.03
N ASP A 205 -10.12 -4.95 -29.84
CA ASP A 205 -11.00 -5.42 -28.75
C ASP A 205 -10.30 -5.29 -27.38
N LEU A 206 -9.02 -5.66 -27.30
CA LEU A 206 -8.22 -5.51 -26.08
C LEU A 206 -8.09 -4.03 -25.69
N ILE A 207 -7.86 -3.12 -26.66
CA ILE A 207 -7.78 -1.67 -26.39
C ILE A 207 -9.11 -1.15 -25.85
N LEU A 208 -10.24 -1.51 -26.48
CA LEU A 208 -11.56 -1.02 -26.09
C LEU A 208 -11.94 -1.46 -24.66
N ILE A 209 -11.72 -2.73 -24.32
CA ILE A 209 -12.04 -3.26 -22.99
C ILE A 209 -11.07 -2.65 -21.95
N ASN A 210 -9.78 -2.50 -22.28
CA ASN A 210 -8.78 -1.95 -21.35
C ASN A 210 -9.02 -0.45 -21.05
N GLN A 211 -9.51 0.34 -22.02
CA GLN A 211 -9.92 1.73 -21.78
C GLN A 211 -11.01 1.87 -20.72
N THR A 212 -11.94 0.91 -20.66
CA THR A 212 -13.03 0.93 -19.67
C THR A 212 -12.50 0.70 -18.24
N GLU A 213 -11.43 -0.07 -18.10
CA GLU A 213 -10.77 -0.33 -16.82
C GLU A 213 -9.79 0.80 -16.44
N GLU A 214 -9.15 1.46 -17.42
CA GLU A 214 -8.30 2.64 -17.23
C GLU A 214 -9.04 3.77 -16.48
N GLU A 215 -10.28 4.07 -16.89
CA GLU A 215 -11.10 5.11 -16.27
C GLU A 215 -11.44 4.82 -14.79
N LYS A 216 -11.54 3.54 -14.41
CA LYS A 216 -11.75 3.13 -13.02
C LYS A 216 -10.48 3.31 -12.20
N LEU A 217 -9.33 2.88 -12.73
CA LEU A 217 -8.05 3.02 -12.04
C LEU A 217 -7.64 4.50 -11.89
N ASP A 218 -7.80 5.32 -12.93
CA ASP A 218 -7.45 6.75 -12.87
C ASP A 218 -8.26 7.50 -11.79
N ARG A 219 -9.55 7.18 -11.66
CA ARG A 219 -10.40 7.71 -10.58
C ARG A 219 -9.85 7.35 -9.21
N LYS A 220 -9.45 6.10 -9.01
CA LYS A 220 -8.89 5.62 -7.75
C LYS A 220 -7.49 6.16 -7.47
N ARG A 221 -6.63 6.33 -8.48
CA ARG A 221 -5.35 7.06 -8.36
C ARG A 221 -5.58 8.48 -7.85
N LYS A 222 -6.57 9.18 -8.41
CA LYS A 222 -6.97 10.52 -7.95
C LYS A 222 -7.46 10.48 -6.50
N GLU A 223 -8.31 9.52 -6.15
CA GLU A 223 -8.77 9.33 -4.77
C GLU A 223 -7.60 9.06 -3.80
N ALA A 224 -6.69 8.13 -4.13
CA ALA A 224 -5.52 7.81 -3.31
C ALA A 224 -4.59 9.01 -3.12
N ARG A 225 -4.36 9.80 -4.18
CA ARG A 225 -3.59 11.04 -4.10
C ARG A 225 -4.24 12.06 -3.17
N GLU A 226 -5.57 12.19 -3.21
CA GLU A 226 -6.30 13.05 -2.28
C GLU A 226 -6.23 12.50 -0.84
N VAL A 227 -6.28 11.18 -0.64
CA VAL A 227 -6.11 10.54 0.67
C VAL A 227 -4.69 10.74 1.24
N GLU A 228 -3.63 10.58 0.44
CA GLU A 228 -2.24 10.80 0.88
C GLU A 228 -1.93 12.28 1.16
N LYS A 229 -2.51 13.20 0.37
CA LYS A 229 -2.48 14.65 0.66
C LYS A 229 -3.09 14.95 2.02
N LEU A 230 -4.21 14.29 2.35
CA LEU A 230 -4.83 14.40 3.66
C LEU A 230 -3.93 13.79 4.75
N GLN A 231 -3.30 12.63 4.52
CA GLN A 231 -2.63 11.85 5.56
C GLN A 231 -1.25 12.35 6.03
N SER A 232 -0.44 13.04 5.23
CA SER A 232 0.98 13.26 5.62
C SER A 232 1.31 14.65 6.20
N LYS A 233 0.56 15.70 5.86
CA LYS A 233 0.88 17.06 6.31
C LYS A 233 -0.35 17.85 6.75
N ASP A 234 -1.46 17.73 6.02
CA ASP A 234 -2.67 18.53 6.28
C ASP A 234 -3.52 18.01 7.45
N ILE A 235 -3.59 16.70 7.73
CA ILE A 235 -4.33 16.21 8.90
C ILE A 235 -3.62 16.59 10.21
N MET A 236 -2.30 16.44 10.30
CA MET A 236 -1.56 16.83 11.51
C MET A 236 -1.56 18.34 11.71
N TRP A 237 -1.39 19.13 10.64
CA TRP A 237 -1.52 20.59 10.71
C TRP A 237 -2.95 21.06 10.99
N LYS A 238 -3.99 20.44 10.40
CA LYS A 238 -5.40 20.76 10.75
C LYS A 238 -5.74 20.36 12.17
N ILE A 239 -5.22 19.24 12.69
CA ILE A 239 -5.40 18.88 14.12
C ILE A 239 -4.72 19.91 15.01
N VAL A 240 -3.50 20.34 14.70
CA VAL A 240 -2.77 21.37 15.46
C VAL A 240 -3.46 22.74 15.32
N GLU A 241 -3.97 23.09 14.15
CA GLU A 241 -4.65 24.35 13.85
C GLU A 241 -6.03 24.41 14.52
N GLU A 242 -6.82 23.33 14.46
CA GLU A 242 -8.10 23.22 15.16
C GLU A 242 -7.93 23.04 16.68
N GLN A 243 -6.82 22.48 17.17
CA GLN A 243 -6.45 22.51 18.59
C GLN A 243 -6.00 23.90 19.03
N GLY A 244 -5.26 24.65 18.20
CA GLY A 244 -4.90 26.04 18.43
C GLY A 244 -6.13 26.95 18.52
N LYS A 245 -7.11 26.72 17.62
CA LYS A 245 -8.43 27.36 17.67
C LYS A 245 -9.22 26.93 18.92
N ASN A 246 -9.31 25.64 19.23
CA ASN A 246 -9.99 25.16 20.45
C ASN A 246 -9.35 25.66 21.76
N SER A 247 -8.03 25.84 21.79
CA SER A 247 -7.33 26.45 22.93
C SER A 247 -7.66 27.94 23.09
N GLN A 248 -7.91 28.66 22.00
CA GLN A 248 -8.39 30.05 22.05
C GLN A 248 -9.87 30.13 22.48
N TYR A 249 -10.70 29.17 22.07
CA TYR A 249 -12.13 29.15 22.41
C TYR A 249 -12.47 28.53 23.79
N LEU A 250 -11.51 27.87 24.46
CA LEU A 250 -11.65 27.44 25.86
C LEU A 250 -11.54 28.59 26.87
N THR A 251 -11.17 29.80 26.42
CA THR A 251 -11.11 31.02 27.24
C THR A 251 -12.24 32.02 26.95
N GLU A 252 -13.13 31.73 25.98
CA GLU A 252 -14.25 32.61 25.62
C GLU A 252 -15.58 31.86 25.69
N GLU A 253 -16.51 32.35 26.52
CA GLU A 253 -17.86 31.79 26.65
C GLU A 253 -18.73 32.18 25.43
N GLY A 254 -18.94 31.26 24.48
CA GLY A 254 -19.81 31.47 23.33
C GLY A 254 -20.19 30.20 22.54
N GLU A 255 -21.33 30.25 21.83
CA GLU A 255 -21.96 29.14 21.07
C GLU A 255 -21.07 28.48 20.00
N GLN A 256 -19.99 29.13 19.56
CA GLN A 256 -19.05 28.60 18.56
C GLN A 256 -18.20 27.42 19.05
N THR A 257 -18.18 27.16 20.36
CA THR A 257 -17.49 26.00 20.96
C THR A 257 -18.13 24.64 20.62
N LEU A 258 -19.44 24.63 20.32
CA LEU A 258 -20.15 23.41 19.94
C LEU A 258 -19.82 22.94 18.52
N ASP A 259 -19.62 23.89 17.60
CA ASP A 259 -19.32 23.61 16.18
C ASP A 259 -17.92 23.02 16.00
N ALA A 260 -16.94 23.47 16.78
CA ALA A 260 -15.58 22.93 16.76
C ALA A 260 -15.49 21.49 17.31
N ARG A 261 -16.24 21.18 18.38
CA ARG A 261 -16.34 19.80 18.91
C ARG A 261 -17.06 18.86 17.93
N THR A 262 -18.14 19.35 17.32
CA THR A 262 -18.91 18.59 16.31
C THR A 262 -18.08 18.33 15.05
N ASN A 263 -17.23 19.27 14.63
CA ASN A 263 -16.30 19.08 13.51
C ASN A 263 -15.18 18.09 13.84
N ALA A 264 -14.62 18.13 15.06
CA ALA A 264 -13.65 17.14 15.51
C ALA A 264 -14.25 15.71 15.56
N ASP A 265 -15.47 15.57 16.06
CA ASP A 265 -16.19 14.29 16.11
C ASP A 265 -16.61 13.79 14.71
N ASN A 266 -16.93 14.70 13.77
CA ASN A 266 -17.19 14.33 12.37
C ASN A 266 -15.92 13.86 11.65
N ILE A 267 -14.78 14.50 11.91
CA ILE A 267 -13.47 14.06 11.40
C ILE A 267 -13.09 12.70 12.03
N GLN A 268 -13.32 12.51 13.33
CA GLN A 268 -13.14 11.23 14.03
C GLN A 268 -14.01 10.12 13.43
N ARG A 269 -15.29 10.43 13.12
CA ARG A 269 -16.18 9.51 12.41
C ARG A 269 -15.65 9.19 11.03
N GLN A 270 -15.22 10.18 10.24
CA GLN A 270 -14.62 9.93 8.93
C GLN A 270 -13.35 9.06 9.03
N ILE A 271 -12.52 9.23 10.06
CA ILE A 271 -11.35 8.36 10.33
C ILE A 271 -11.81 6.93 10.71
N SER A 272 -12.83 6.80 11.55
CA SER A 272 -13.36 5.49 11.98
C SER A 272 -14.07 4.75 10.84
N THR A 273 -14.75 5.48 9.96
CA THR A 273 -15.40 4.94 8.75
C THR A 273 -14.36 4.63 7.66
N ASN A 274 -13.28 5.41 7.56
CA ASN A 274 -12.14 5.07 6.70
C ASN A 274 -11.41 3.82 7.20
N ASN A 275 -11.29 3.60 8.52
CA ASN A 275 -10.75 2.35 9.09
C ASN A 275 -11.59 1.10 8.75
N SER A 276 -12.83 1.25 8.27
CA SER A 276 -13.69 0.15 7.83
C SER A 276 -13.59 -0.13 6.33
N ALA A 277 -12.86 0.69 5.57
CA ALA A 277 -12.58 0.44 4.16
C ALA A 277 -11.28 -0.41 4.06
N GLN A 278 -11.46 -1.67 3.70
CA GLN A 278 -10.49 -2.65 3.20
C GLN A 278 -9.02 -2.16 3.07
N TYR A 279 -8.24 -2.28 4.15
CA TYR A 279 -6.79 -2.10 4.11
C TYR A 279 -6.05 -3.39 4.48
N SER A 280 -4.78 -3.50 4.08
CA SER A 280 -3.87 -4.56 4.51
C SER A 280 -3.55 -4.48 6.02
N GLN A 281 -3.16 -5.61 6.61
CA GLN A 281 -2.91 -5.74 8.06
C GLN A 281 -1.87 -4.75 8.62
N SER A 282 -0.88 -4.33 7.81
CA SER A 282 0.14 -3.35 8.22
C SER A 282 -0.40 -1.92 8.31
N GLN A 283 -1.30 -1.54 7.40
CA GLN A 283 -2.02 -0.26 7.41
C GLN A 283 -2.96 -0.17 8.61
N ILE A 284 -3.68 -1.28 8.90
CA ILE A 284 -4.55 -1.41 10.08
C ILE A 284 -3.75 -1.19 11.37
N SER A 285 -2.54 -1.73 11.47
CA SER A 285 -1.67 -1.57 12.64
C SER A 285 -1.18 -0.13 12.83
N ARG A 286 -0.78 0.57 11.76
CA ARG A 286 -0.42 2.00 11.81
C ARG A 286 -1.61 2.88 12.19
N ASN A 287 -2.76 2.68 11.55
CA ASN A 287 -3.96 3.46 11.86
C ASN A 287 -4.48 3.21 13.27
N THR A 288 -4.37 1.96 13.76
CA THR A 288 -4.67 1.60 15.15
C THR A 288 -3.71 2.29 16.11
N SER A 289 -2.41 2.34 15.78
CA SER A 289 -1.40 3.06 16.58
C SER A 289 -1.70 4.56 16.65
N TYR A 290 -2.11 5.19 15.54
CA TYR A 290 -2.53 6.60 15.53
C TYR A 290 -3.84 6.83 16.31
N THR A 291 -4.81 5.94 16.17
CA THR A 291 -6.07 5.98 16.93
C THR A 291 -5.83 5.81 18.43
N ASN A 292 -4.89 4.95 18.81
CA ASN A 292 -4.49 4.74 20.20
C ASN A 292 -3.71 5.94 20.76
N ALA A 293 -2.82 6.54 19.96
CA ALA A 293 -2.10 7.76 20.35
C ALA A 293 -3.08 8.93 20.57
N TYR A 294 -4.07 9.10 19.68
CA TYR A 294 -5.16 10.07 19.85
C TYR A 294 -5.99 9.80 21.11
N SER A 295 -6.42 8.55 21.30
CA SER A 295 -7.20 8.15 22.48
C SER A 295 -6.42 8.42 23.78
N SER A 296 -5.10 8.19 23.78
CA SER A 296 -4.21 8.46 24.90
C SER A 296 -4.05 9.97 25.16
N LEU A 297 -3.96 10.79 24.11
CA LEU A 297 -3.95 12.25 24.21
C LEU A 297 -5.28 12.81 24.73
N GLN A 298 -6.42 12.29 24.27
CA GLN A 298 -7.73 12.67 24.75
C GLN A 298 -7.93 12.25 26.22
N HIS A 299 -7.40 11.08 26.62
CA HIS A 299 -7.41 10.64 28.01
C HIS A 299 -6.53 11.55 28.88
N SER A 300 -5.34 11.92 28.40
CA SER A 300 -4.43 12.86 29.08
C SER A 300 -5.07 14.25 29.24
N GLN A 301 -5.77 14.77 28.23
CA GLN A 301 -6.52 16.02 28.32
C GLN A 301 -7.73 15.95 29.25
N ARG A 302 -8.47 14.82 29.28
CA ARG A 302 -9.56 14.64 30.26
C ARG A 302 -9.03 14.60 31.69
N VAL A 303 -7.91 13.93 31.93
CA VAL A 303 -7.24 13.93 33.23
C VAL A 303 -6.75 15.33 33.60
N SER A 304 -6.14 16.06 32.65
CA SER A 304 -5.70 17.44 32.87
C SER A 304 -6.87 18.38 33.18
N ASN A 305 -7.97 18.29 32.43
CA ASN A 305 -9.15 19.12 32.65
C ASN A 305 -9.85 18.77 33.96
N ALA A 306 -9.98 17.48 34.30
CA ALA A 306 -10.49 17.04 35.59
C ALA A 306 -9.65 17.60 36.74
N ASN A 307 -8.31 17.57 36.62
CA ASN A 307 -7.42 18.14 37.63
C ASN A 307 -7.56 19.67 37.76
N VAL A 308 -7.76 20.39 36.66
CA VAL A 308 -7.98 21.85 36.68
C VAL A 308 -9.34 22.20 37.28
N THR A 309 -10.40 21.49 36.91
CA THR A 309 -11.74 21.68 37.50
C THR A 309 -11.73 21.35 38.99
N GLN A 310 -11.02 20.30 39.40
CA GLN A 310 -10.87 19.94 40.80
C GLN A 310 -10.07 21.00 41.58
N GLN A 311 -8.98 21.54 41.02
CA GLN A 311 -8.26 22.67 41.63
C GLN A 311 -9.12 23.93 41.75
N GLN A 312 -10.00 24.20 40.79
CA GLN A 312 -10.91 25.33 40.83
C GLN A 312 -12.03 25.13 41.86
N GLU A 313 -12.58 23.93 41.97
CA GLU A 313 -13.56 23.58 43.00
C GLU A 313 -12.95 23.66 44.40
N ASP A 314 -11.71 23.17 44.57
CA ASP A 314 -10.97 23.25 45.83
C ASP A 314 -10.74 24.72 46.23
N GLN A 315 -10.33 25.58 45.30
CA GLN A 315 -10.19 27.03 45.54
C GLN A 315 -11.53 27.72 45.85
N TYR A 316 -12.64 27.26 45.27
CA TYR A 316 -13.96 27.81 45.53
C TYR A 316 -14.45 27.41 46.93
N GLN A 317 -14.17 26.18 47.36
CA GLN A 317 -14.47 25.72 48.72
C GLN A 317 -13.61 26.45 49.75
N GLU A 318 -12.32 26.66 49.48
CA GLU A 318 -11.42 27.44 50.35
C GLU A 318 -11.93 28.88 50.56
N LYS A 319 -12.34 29.56 49.49
CA LYS A 319 -12.92 30.92 49.57
C LYS A 319 -14.25 30.98 50.32
N GLN A 320 -15.10 29.95 50.19
CA GLN A 320 -16.35 29.87 50.96
C GLN A 320 -16.10 29.57 52.44
N GLN A 321 -15.03 28.82 52.74
CA GLN A 321 -14.61 28.55 54.11
C GLN A 321 -14.06 29.83 54.76
N GLU A 322 -13.17 30.57 54.07
CA GLU A 322 -12.66 31.88 54.52
C GLU A 322 -13.80 32.89 54.77
N GLN A 323 -14.78 32.98 53.87
CA GLN A 323 -15.94 33.87 54.07
C GLN A 323 -16.83 33.46 55.26
N LYS A 324 -16.91 32.17 55.58
CA LYS A 324 -17.64 31.72 56.79
C LYS A 324 -16.86 32.09 58.05
N ASP A 325 -15.54 31.90 58.04
CA ASP A 325 -14.68 32.20 59.18
C ASP A 325 -14.61 33.72 59.44
N ASP A 326 -14.57 34.55 58.41
CA ASP A 326 -14.66 36.01 58.51
C ASP A 326 -16.01 36.47 59.08
N ASN A 327 -17.12 35.87 58.63
CA ASN A 327 -18.45 36.17 59.16
C ASN A 327 -18.61 35.74 60.64
N ILE A 328 -17.92 34.69 61.07
CA ILE A 328 -17.90 34.25 62.47
C ILE A 328 -17.09 35.24 63.32
N GLN A 329 -15.90 35.65 62.87
CA GLN A 329 -15.09 36.66 63.56
C GLN A 329 -15.82 38.01 63.67
N GLU A 330 -16.53 38.46 62.63
CA GLU A 330 -17.28 39.72 62.66
C GLU A 330 -18.46 39.67 63.66
N LYS A 331 -19.14 38.51 63.77
CA LYS A 331 -20.20 38.29 64.78
C LYS A 331 -19.65 38.29 66.20
N GLU A 332 -18.49 37.67 66.44
CA GLU A 332 -17.85 37.66 67.75
C GLU A 332 -17.38 39.07 68.16
N GLN A 333 -16.82 39.86 67.22
CA GLN A 333 -16.47 41.26 67.48
C GLN A 333 -17.71 42.14 67.78
N LYS A 334 -18.82 41.94 67.07
CA LYS A 334 -20.08 42.65 67.36
C LYS A 334 -20.67 42.29 68.72
N GLN A 335 -20.56 41.03 69.16
CA GLN A 335 -20.97 40.62 70.50
C GLN A 335 -20.08 41.21 71.61
N GLN A 336 -18.77 41.30 71.40
CA GLN A 336 -17.86 41.94 72.36
C GLN A 336 -18.12 43.44 72.50
N ARG A 337 -18.43 44.15 71.40
CA ARG A 337 -18.81 45.58 71.44
C ARG A 337 -20.13 45.81 72.17
N HIS A 338 -21.10 44.89 72.04
CA HIS A 338 -22.35 44.98 72.80
C HIS A 338 -22.18 44.71 74.30
N ARG A 339 -21.25 43.85 74.70
CA ARG A 339 -20.93 43.63 76.13
C ARG A 339 -20.17 44.82 76.75
N GLY A 340 -19.45 45.60 75.95
CA GLY A 340 -18.74 46.81 76.40
C GLY A 340 -19.62 48.05 76.61
N MET A 341 -20.89 48.04 76.17
CA MET A 341 -21.84 49.16 76.34
C MET A 341 -22.87 48.95 77.46
N SER A 342 -22.73 47.88 78.25
CA SER A 342 -23.51 47.67 79.48
C SER A 342 -22.62 47.88 80.71
N LEU A 343 -22.29 49.14 81.00
CA LEU A 343 -21.81 49.60 82.30
C LEU A 343 -22.54 50.87 82.69
#